data_AF-A0A8T3XN72-F1
#
_entry.id   AF-A0A8T3XN72-F1
#
_cell.length_a   1.000
_cell.length_b   1.000
_cell.length_c   1.000
_cell.angle_alpha   90.00
_cell.angle_beta   90.00
_cell.angle_gamma   90.00
#
_symmetry.space_group_name_H-M   'P 1'
#
loop_
_entity.id
_entity.type
_entity.pdbx_description
1 polymer ?
#
loop_
_entity_poly.entity_id
_entity_poly.type
_entity_poly.pdbx_seq_one_letter_code
_entity_poly.pdbx_strand_id
1 'polypeptide(L)'
;MDCTTGDLKVDDTELIKDILKACKITIAHAEEDNVEDLIGIMVKNKIKNHLHIAHVSSEKELNHAKSRKLKNVTVEVAPHHLFMNEKDLQALGAFAEMKPRLKTEQDQKALWNGIKNGTVDVIASDHAPHLKEEKEQANYPFGVPG
;
A
#
# COMPACT_ATOMS: atom_id res chain seq x y z
N MET A 1 -6.24 6.08 18.87
CA MET A 1 -6.45 6.15 17.41
C MET A 1 -5.16 5.75 16.74
N ASP A 2 -5.23 4.90 15.73
CA ASP A 2 -4.14 4.80 14.76
C ASP A 2 -4.03 6.17 14.07
N CYS A 3 -2.86 6.80 14.18
CA CYS A 3 -2.63 8.13 13.60
C CYS A 3 -2.72 8.13 12.06
N THR A 4 -2.70 6.94 11.45
CA THR A 4 -2.76 6.74 9.99
C THR A 4 -4.21 6.64 9.50
N THR A 5 -5.03 5.83 10.16
CA THR A 5 -6.38 5.46 9.66
C THR A 5 -7.51 6.10 10.46
N GLY A 6 -7.25 6.67 11.64
CA GLY A 6 -8.27 7.25 12.49
C GLY A 6 -9.41 6.26 12.80
N ASP A 7 -10.66 6.70 12.60
CA ASP A 7 -11.87 5.87 12.74
C ASP A 7 -12.31 5.22 11.41
N LEU A 8 -11.51 5.37 10.35
CA LEU A 8 -11.81 4.84 9.01
C LEU A 8 -11.26 3.44 8.78
N LYS A 9 -10.66 2.82 9.80
CA LYS A 9 -10.22 1.44 9.73
C LYS A 9 -11.42 0.51 9.59
N VAL A 10 -11.42 -0.31 8.55
CA VAL A 10 -12.46 -1.31 8.31
C VAL A 10 -11.85 -2.69 8.49
N ASP A 11 -12.15 -3.35 9.62
CA ASP A 11 -11.70 -4.72 9.91
C ASP A 11 -12.84 -5.75 9.77
N ASP A 12 -14.09 -5.30 9.63
CA ASP A 12 -15.24 -6.17 9.47
C ASP A 12 -15.27 -6.77 8.06
N THR A 13 -15.02 -8.08 7.99
CA THR A 13 -15.00 -8.86 6.75
C THR A 13 -16.31 -8.79 5.97
N GLU A 14 -17.46 -8.75 6.65
CA GLU A 14 -18.76 -8.67 6.00
C GLU A 14 -18.97 -7.29 5.38
N LEU A 15 -18.58 -6.22 6.09
CA LEU A 15 -18.60 -4.86 5.56
C LEU A 15 -17.64 -4.69 4.37
N ILE A 16 -16.41 -5.22 4.46
CA ILE A 16 -15.45 -5.21 3.34
C ILE A 16 -16.04 -5.91 2.12
N LYS A 17 -16.64 -7.09 2.31
CA LYS A 17 -17.31 -7.83 1.22
C LYS A 17 -18.42 -7.00 0.58
N ASP A 18 -19.22 -6.29 1.39
CA ASP A 18 -20.31 -5.47 0.88
C ASP A 18 -19.79 -4.25 0.11
N ILE A 19 -18.73 -3.59 0.58
CA ILE A 19 -18.02 -2.52 -0.14
C ILE A 19 -17.50 -3.01 -1.49
N LEU A 20 -16.78 -4.14 -1.50
CA LEU A 20 -16.21 -4.73 -2.71
C LEU A 20 -17.28 -5.12 -3.74
N LYS A 21 -18.51 -5.46 -3.31
CA LYS A 21 -19.64 -5.74 -4.20
C LYS A 21 -20.31 -4.47 -4.73
N ALA A 22 -20.46 -3.46 -3.88
CA ALA A 22 -21.18 -2.23 -4.19
C ALA A 22 -20.42 -1.32 -5.16
N CYS A 23 -19.09 -1.26 -5.03
CA CYS A 23 -18.25 -0.36 -5.82
C CYS A 23 -17.77 -1.03 -7.12
N LYS A 24 -17.81 -0.32 -8.25
CA LYS A 24 -17.21 -0.82 -9.52
C LYS A 24 -15.70 -1.02 -9.39
N ILE A 25 -15.05 -0.08 -8.71
CA ILE A 25 -13.63 -0.07 -8.39
C ILE A 25 -13.52 0.27 -6.90
N THR A 26 -12.78 -0.53 -6.16
CA THR A 26 -12.39 -0.24 -4.78
C THR A 26 -10.88 -0.01 -4.76
N ILE A 27 -10.45 1.10 -4.17
CA ILE A 27 -9.04 1.36 -3.87
C ILE A 27 -8.84 1.09 -2.38
N ALA A 28 -7.83 0.32 -2.03
CA ALA A 28 -7.56 -0.07 -0.65
C ALA A 28 -6.11 0.21 -0.26
N HIS A 29 -5.94 0.91 0.86
CA HIS A 29 -4.71 0.82 1.65
C HIS A 29 -4.68 -0.54 2.32
N ALA A 30 -3.74 -1.40 1.95
CA ALA A 30 -3.53 -2.69 2.58
C ALA A 30 -2.04 -2.99 2.61
N GLU A 31 -1.57 -3.45 3.77
CA GLU A 31 -0.17 -3.79 4.03
C GLU A 31 -0.05 -5.28 4.37
N GLU A 32 1.07 -5.88 3.97
CA GLU A 32 1.44 -7.25 4.35
C GLU A 32 0.34 -8.28 4.02
N ASP A 33 -0.07 -9.09 5.00
CA ASP A 33 -1.05 -10.17 4.84
C ASP A 33 -2.47 -9.64 4.54
N ASN A 34 -2.76 -8.36 4.85
CA ASN A 34 -4.07 -7.76 4.55
C ASN A 34 -4.34 -7.73 3.04
N VAL A 35 -3.30 -7.67 2.21
CA VAL A 35 -3.42 -7.77 0.75
C VAL A 35 -3.98 -9.14 0.35
N GLU A 36 -3.47 -10.21 0.96
CA GLU A 36 -3.96 -11.56 0.71
C GLU A 36 -5.39 -11.74 1.22
N ASP A 37 -5.70 -11.22 2.42
CA ASP A 37 -7.04 -11.34 3.01
C ASP A 37 -8.11 -10.66 2.15
N LEU A 38 -7.87 -9.45 1.65
CA LEU A 38 -8.79 -8.75 0.74
C LEU A 38 -9.06 -9.57 -0.52
N ILE A 39 -8.00 -10.11 -1.13
CA ILE A 39 -8.12 -10.97 -2.32
C ILE A 39 -8.85 -12.27 -1.98
N GLY A 40 -8.59 -12.83 -0.81
CA GLY A 40 -9.28 -14.00 -0.28
C GLY A 40 -10.79 -13.79 -0.16
N ILE A 41 -11.21 -12.63 0.36
CA ILE A 41 -12.62 -12.23 0.43
C ILE A 41 -13.23 -12.16 -0.96
N MET A 42 -12.55 -11.53 -1.92
CA MET A 42 -13.03 -11.46 -3.31
C MET A 42 -13.22 -12.84 -3.93
N VAL A 43 -12.23 -13.72 -3.79
CA VAL A 43 -12.25 -15.07 -4.36
C VAL A 43 -13.36 -15.92 -3.72
N LYS A 44 -13.42 -15.95 -2.38
CA LYS A 44 -14.42 -16.72 -1.62
C LYS A 44 -15.85 -16.32 -2.01
N ASN A 45 -16.09 -15.03 -2.20
CA ASN A 45 -17.40 -14.49 -2.51
C ASN A 45 -17.68 -14.31 -4.01
N LYS A 46 -16.77 -14.78 -4.88
CA LYS A 46 -16.87 -14.67 -6.35
C LYS A 46 -17.08 -13.23 -6.83
N ILE A 47 -16.49 -12.25 -6.15
CA ILE A 47 -16.57 -10.84 -6.51
C ILE A 47 -15.72 -10.60 -7.78
N LYS A 48 -16.33 -9.95 -8.78
CA LYS A 48 -15.69 -9.67 -10.09
C LYS A 48 -15.38 -8.19 -10.32
N ASN A 49 -15.80 -7.33 -9.40
CA ASN A 49 -15.49 -5.91 -9.39
C ASN A 49 -13.98 -5.68 -9.24
N HIS A 50 -13.51 -4.48 -9.56
CA HIS A 50 -12.08 -4.18 -9.58
C HIS A 50 -11.57 -3.81 -8.20
N LEU A 51 -10.41 -4.36 -7.82
CA LEU A 51 -9.67 -3.97 -6.62
C LEU A 51 -8.32 -3.38 -7.04
N HIS A 52 -8.00 -2.21 -6.51
CA HIS A 52 -6.71 -1.57 -6.66
C HIS A 52 -6.04 -1.45 -5.29
N ILE A 53 -4.85 -2.02 -5.12
CA ILE A 53 -4.06 -1.92 -3.89
C ILE A 53 -3.14 -0.70 -4.00
N ALA A 54 -3.35 0.26 -3.10
CA ALA A 54 -2.57 1.49 -3.06
C ALA A 54 -1.14 1.23 -2.59
N HIS A 55 -0.20 2.04 -3.11
CA HIS A 55 1.20 2.20 -2.68
C HIS A 55 1.87 0.95 -2.09
N VAL A 56 1.90 -0.16 -2.84
CA VAL A 56 2.57 -1.40 -2.44
C VAL A 56 4.06 -1.16 -2.20
N SER A 57 4.61 -1.74 -1.13
CA SER A 57 5.95 -1.42 -0.62
C SER A 57 6.90 -2.61 -0.54
N SER A 58 6.41 -3.85 -0.73
CA SER A 58 7.21 -5.06 -0.56
C SER A 58 7.05 -6.11 -1.68
N GLU A 59 8.04 -7.00 -1.78
CA GLU A 59 7.98 -8.18 -2.64
C GLU A 59 6.79 -9.09 -2.25
N LYS A 60 6.56 -9.23 -0.94
CA LYS A 60 5.49 -10.04 -0.37
C LYS A 60 4.11 -9.58 -0.84
N GLU A 61 3.84 -8.28 -0.77
CA GLU A 61 2.57 -7.68 -1.21
C GLU A 61 2.34 -7.86 -2.72
N LEU A 62 3.38 -7.67 -3.56
CA LEU A 62 3.28 -7.95 -5.00
C LEU A 62 2.93 -9.42 -5.26
N ASN A 63 3.56 -10.34 -4.52
CA ASN A 63 3.29 -11.77 -4.63
C ASN A 63 1.85 -12.10 -4.22
N HIS A 64 1.35 -11.53 -3.12
CA HIS A 64 -0.04 -11.71 -2.71
C HIS A 64 -1.01 -11.19 -3.79
N ALA A 65 -0.77 -9.98 -4.30
CA ALA A 65 -1.59 -9.34 -5.32
C ALA A 65 -1.74 -10.18 -6.60
N LYS A 66 -0.68 -10.87 -7.03
CA LYS A 66 -0.68 -11.66 -8.27
C LYS A 66 -0.81 -13.17 -8.07
N SER A 67 -0.75 -13.68 -6.85
CA SER A 67 -0.81 -15.13 -6.52
C SER A 67 -1.98 -15.86 -7.17
N ARG A 68 -3.15 -15.22 -7.26
CA ARG A 68 -4.38 -15.79 -7.81
C ARG A 68 -4.60 -15.50 -9.29
N LYS A 69 -3.66 -14.81 -9.96
CA LYS A 69 -3.72 -14.42 -11.39
C LYS A 69 -5.04 -13.71 -11.76
N LEU A 70 -5.57 -12.90 -10.84
CA LEU A 70 -6.80 -12.15 -11.04
C LEU A 70 -6.52 -10.93 -11.91
N LYS A 71 -7.23 -10.82 -13.04
CA LYS A 71 -7.09 -9.68 -13.96
C LYS A 71 -7.73 -8.39 -13.43
N ASN A 72 -8.63 -8.51 -12.45
CA ASN A 72 -9.34 -7.40 -11.81
C ASN A 72 -8.67 -6.94 -10.51
N VAL A 73 -7.40 -7.32 -10.28
CA VAL A 73 -6.57 -6.84 -9.16
C VAL A 73 -5.35 -6.14 -9.73
N THR A 74 -5.26 -4.84 -9.45
CA THR A 74 -4.14 -3.99 -9.85
C THR A 74 -3.42 -3.42 -8.64
N VAL A 75 -2.16 -3.03 -8.81
CA VAL A 75 -1.38 -2.40 -7.75
C VAL A 75 -0.69 -1.14 -8.26
N GLU A 76 -0.50 -0.17 -7.38
CA GLU A 76 0.41 0.94 -7.60
C GLU A 76 1.61 0.87 -6.65
N VAL A 77 2.70 1.54 -7.02
CA VAL A 77 3.88 1.74 -6.18
C VAL A 77 4.20 3.24 -6.11
N ALA A 78 4.66 3.71 -4.95
CA ALA A 78 5.06 5.09 -4.78
C ALA A 78 6.57 5.32 -5.06
N PRO A 79 6.97 6.50 -5.58
CA PRO A 79 8.37 6.80 -5.86
C PRO A 79 9.29 6.60 -4.66
N HIS A 80 8.87 6.96 -3.46
CA HIS A 80 9.71 6.78 -2.26
C HIS A 80 10.00 5.29 -1.98
N HIS A 81 9.11 4.34 -2.28
CA HIS A 81 9.42 2.90 -2.19
C HIS A 81 10.34 2.40 -3.31
N LEU A 82 10.41 3.11 -4.45
CA LEU A 82 11.32 2.79 -5.56
C LEU A 82 12.73 3.33 -5.35
N PHE A 83 12.84 4.53 -4.76
CA PHE A 83 14.11 5.25 -4.67
C PHE A 83 14.72 5.22 -3.28
N MET A 84 13.96 4.88 -2.24
CA MET A 84 14.45 4.79 -0.86
C MET A 84 14.19 3.41 -0.25
N ASN A 85 14.92 3.07 0.80
CA ASN A 85 14.77 1.86 1.60
C ASN A 85 15.08 2.13 3.08
N GLU A 86 15.10 1.08 3.91
CA GLU A 86 15.34 1.18 5.36
C GLU A 86 16.65 1.90 5.75
N LYS A 87 17.65 1.98 4.85
CA LYS A 87 18.89 2.75 5.09
C LYS A 87 18.62 4.25 5.12
N ASP A 88 17.73 4.74 4.26
CA ASP A 88 17.35 6.15 4.21
C ASP A 88 16.50 6.54 5.41
N LEU A 89 15.68 5.59 5.90
CA LEU A 89 14.91 5.77 7.11
C LEU A 89 15.80 6.03 8.33
N GLN A 90 16.93 5.33 8.43
CA GLN A 90 17.91 5.57 9.50
C GLN A 90 18.57 6.95 9.39
N ALA A 91 18.78 7.45 8.16
CA ALA A 91 19.43 8.74 7.91
C ALA A 91 18.49 9.94 8.11
N LEU A 92 17.22 9.81 7.69
CA LEU A 92 16.25 10.90 7.63
C LEU A 92 15.25 10.89 8.80
N GLY A 93 15.16 9.78 9.53
CA GLY A 93 14.25 9.64 10.68
C GLY A 93 12.80 9.96 10.29
N ALA A 94 12.16 10.83 11.07
CA ALA A 94 10.77 11.22 10.88
C ALA A 94 10.44 11.69 9.46
N PHE A 95 11.37 12.35 8.76
CA PHE A 95 11.15 12.87 7.41
C PHE A 95 11.01 11.78 6.34
N ALA A 96 11.40 10.54 6.64
CA ALA A 96 11.19 9.37 5.79
C ALA A 96 10.14 8.40 6.36
N GLU A 97 9.38 8.80 7.39
CA GLU A 97 8.31 7.98 7.97
C GLU A 97 6.97 8.22 7.27
N MET A 98 6.46 7.16 6.65
CA MET A 98 5.14 7.06 6.01
C MET A 98 4.59 5.64 6.16
N LYS A 99 3.35 5.44 5.72
CA LYS A 99 2.68 4.14 5.70
C LYS A 99 2.25 3.84 4.27
N PRO A 100 2.72 2.74 3.64
CA PRO A 100 3.57 1.70 4.23
C PRO A 100 5.02 2.18 4.47
N ARG A 101 5.65 1.64 5.52
CA ARG A 101 7.02 2.03 5.91
C ARG A 101 8.04 1.56 4.87
N LEU A 102 9.15 2.27 4.72
CA LEU A 102 10.26 1.85 3.85
C LEU A 102 10.73 0.44 4.26
N LYS A 103 10.94 -0.40 3.24
CA LYS A 103 11.31 -1.80 3.38
C LYS A 103 12.77 -2.03 3.01
N THR A 104 13.16 -3.29 2.87
CA THR A 104 14.55 -3.67 2.57
C THR A 104 14.97 -3.27 1.15
N GLU A 105 16.28 -3.28 0.88
CA GLU A 105 16.79 -3.10 -0.50
C GLU A 105 16.32 -4.23 -1.44
N GLN A 106 16.04 -5.42 -0.92
CA GLN A 106 15.47 -6.52 -1.70
C GLN A 106 14.06 -6.18 -2.16
N ASP A 107 13.22 -5.66 -1.26
CA ASP A 107 11.87 -5.21 -1.59
C ASP A 107 11.90 -4.12 -2.67
N GLN A 108 12.77 -3.11 -2.50
CA GLN A 108 12.97 -2.06 -3.50
C GLN A 108 13.31 -2.64 -4.89
N LYS A 109 14.21 -3.62 -4.96
CA LYS A 109 14.56 -4.30 -6.22
C LYS A 109 13.37 -5.07 -6.80
N ALA A 110 12.58 -5.73 -5.95
CA ALA A 110 11.37 -6.44 -6.38
C ALA A 110 10.33 -5.49 -6.98
N LEU A 111 10.14 -4.30 -6.39
CA LEU A 111 9.26 -3.26 -6.95
C LEU A 111 9.72 -2.79 -8.34
N TRP A 112 11.01 -2.50 -8.50
CA TRP A 112 11.58 -2.17 -9.82
C TRP A 112 11.40 -3.28 -10.85
N ASN A 113 11.61 -4.53 -10.44
CA ASN A 113 11.36 -5.68 -11.31
C ASN A 113 9.87 -5.80 -11.65
N GLY A 114 9.00 -5.50 -10.69
CA GLY A 114 7.55 -5.45 -10.86
C GLY A 114 7.12 -4.44 -11.92
N ILE A 115 7.76 -3.28 -11.99
CA ILE A 115 7.55 -2.30 -13.08
C ILE A 115 8.00 -2.90 -14.41
N LYS A 116 9.23 -3.45 -14.47
CA LYS A 116 9.80 -3.98 -15.72
C LYS A 116 9.00 -5.14 -16.30
N ASN A 117 8.41 -5.98 -15.44
CA ASN A 117 7.69 -7.17 -15.86
C ASN A 117 6.15 -6.98 -15.93
N GLY A 118 5.65 -5.77 -15.64
CA GLY A 118 4.22 -5.45 -15.69
C GLY A 118 3.39 -5.98 -14.52
N THR A 119 4.02 -6.39 -13.42
CA THR A 119 3.33 -6.73 -12.17
C THR A 119 2.80 -5.48 -11.47
N VAL A 120 3.54 -4.37 -11.55
CA VAL A 120 3.10 -3.05 -11.09
C VAL A 120 2.32 -2.38 -12.22
N ASP A 121 1.10 -1.95 -11.93
CA ASP A 121 0.18 -1.41 -12.94
C ASP A 121 0.30 0.13 -13.04
N VAL A 122 0.58 0.80 -11.92
CA VAL A 122 0.59 2.27 -11.79
C VAL A 122 1.76 2.75 -10.93
N ILE A 123 2.26 3.95 -11.22
CA ILE A 123 3.11 4.72 -10.30
C ILE A 123 2.28 5.92 -9.83
N ALA A 124 2.10 6.06 -8.53
CA ALA A 124 1.33 7.15 -7.91
C ALA A 124 2.13 7.76 -6.76
N SER A 125 2.07 9.07 -6.54
CA SER A 125 3.03 9.71 -5.63
C SER A 125 2.79 9.43 -4.15
N ASP A 126 1.56 9.06 -3.78
CA ASP A 126 1.09 9.05 -2.39
C ASP A 126 1.44 10.37 -1.68
N HIS A 127 1.11 11.49 -2.33
CA HIS A 127 1.38 12.84 -1.83
C HIS A 127 0.67 13.09 -0.50
N ALA A 128 1.40 12.99 0.60
CA ALA A 128 0.91 13.19 1.97
C ALA A 128 1.75 14.26 2.69
N PRO A 129 1.60 15.54 2.31
CA PRO A 129 2.43 16.61 2.83
C PRO A 129 2.06 16.94 4.28
N HIS A 130 3.08 17.20 5.08
CA HIS A 130 2.96 17.70 6.45
C HIS A 130 3.88 18.91 6.62
N LEU A 131 3.56 19.78 7.57
CA LEU A 131 4.44 20.88 7.92
C LEU A 131 5.75 20.33 8.48
N LYS A 132 6.84 21.06 8.24
CA LYS A 132 8.15 20.69 8.75
C LYS A 132 8.13 20.60 10.28
N GLU A 133 7.46 21.54 10.92
CA GLU A 133 7.33 21.62 12.37
C GLU A 133 6.56 20.43 12.95
N GLU A 134 5.64 19.81 12.20
CA GLU A 134 4.91 18.60 12.62
C GLU A 134 5.83 17.37 12.57
N LYS A 135 6.68 17.26 11.54
CA LYS A 135 7.64 16.16 11.37
C LYS A 135 8.77 16.21 12.41
N GLU A 136 9.04 17.35 13.02
CA GLU A 136 10.07 17.52 14.07
C GLU A 136 9.57 17.16 15.49
N GLN A 137 8.27 16.90 15.68
CA GLN A 137 7.70 16.54 16.98
C GLN A 137 7.94 15.07 17.33
N ALA A 138 7.88 14.73 18.62
CA ALA A 138 8.00 13.34 19.08
C ALA A 138 6.87 12.42 18.56
N ASN A 139 5.69 12.98 18.29
CA ASN A 139 4.54 12.28 17.72
C ASN A 139 4.26 12.80 16.30
N TYR A 140 5.28 12.72 15.43
CA TYR A 140 5.19 13.17 14.05
C TYR A 140 4.15 12.37 13.25
N PRO A 141 3.47 12.99 12.27
CA PRO A 141 2.56 12.28 11.38
C PRO A 141 3.31 11.44 10.33
N PHE A 142 2.66 10.36 9.87
CA PHE A 142 3.14 9.55 8.75
C PHE A 142 2.75 10.20 7.42
N GLY A 143 3.69 10.26 6.49
CA GLY A 143 3.49 10.85 5.17
C GLY A 143 4.69 11.67 4.71
N VAL A 144 4.85 11.74 3.38
CA VAL A 144 5.90 12.49 2.70
C VAL A 144 5.31 13.24 1.49
N PRO A 145 5.80 14.44 1.16
CA PRO A 145 5.43 15.11 -0.08
C PRO A 145 6.12 14.43 -1.28
N GLY A 146 5.39 14.24 -2.38
CA GLY A 146 5.91 13.66 -3.63
C GLY A 146 5.01 13.84 -4.84
#